data_AF-C9LY78-F1
#
_entry.id   AF-C9LY78-F1
#
_cell.length_a   1.000
_cell.length_b   1.000
_cell.length_c   1.000
_cell.angle_alpha   90.00
_cell.angle_beta   90.00
_cell.angle_gamma   90.00
#
_symmetry.space_group_name_H-M   'P 1'
#
loop_
_entity.id
_entity.type
_entity.pdbx_description
1 polymer ?
#
loop_
_entity_poly.entity_id
_entity_poly.type
_entity_poly.pdbx_seq_one_letter_code
_entity_poly.pdbx_strand_id
1 'polypeptide(L)'
;MTLMEFPAEEGCMKERLLQTIRQRCAGRKMQWTNHMMFRIMQRGISLADVSHVLQTGEIIEMYPTDYPYPSCLVSGYVENHACIHVVCGVGPCDLHLITAYRPDPEQWDDDGKIRKEISS
;
A
#
# COMPACT_ATOMS: atom_id res chain seq x y z
N MET A 1 -16.12 28.44 -14.50
CA MET A 1 -15.07 28.80 -13.53
C MET A 1 -14.54 27.50 -12.96
N THR A 2 -13.64 26.86 -13.71
CA THR A 2 -13.08 25.55 -13.35
C THR A 2 -11.91 25.82 -12.41
N LEU A 3 -12.05 25.40 -11.15
CA LEU A 3 -10.97 25.36 -10.18
C LEU A 3 -9.91 24.38 -10.70
N MET A 4 -8.89 24.91 -11.36
CA MET A 4 -7.58 24.29 -11.41
C MET A 4 -6.83 24.61 -10.12
N GLU A 5 -5.99 23.67 -9.72
CA GLU A 5 -4.95 23.72 -8.68
C GLU A 5 -5.34 23.22 -7.28
N PHE A 6 -5.19 21.90 -7.04
CA PHE A 6 -4.65 21.36 -5.78
C PHE A 6 -3.80 20.06 -5.93
N PRO A 7 -2.98 19.84 -6.98
CA PRO A 7 -2.12 18.65 -7.03
C PRO A 7 -1.03 18.64 -5.92
N ALA A 8 -0.67 19.81 -5.39
CA ALA A 8 0.36 19.93 -4.36
C ALA A 8 -0.10 19.44 -2.97
N GLU A 9 -1.38 19.58 -2.64
CA GLU A 9 -1.90 19.20 -1.32
C GLU A 9 -1.97 17.67 -1.17
N GLU A 10 -2.35 16.96 -2.24
CA GLU A 10 -2.41 15.50 -2.25
C GLU A 10 -1.02 14.86 -2.16
N GLY A 11 -0.04 15.41 -2.88
CA GLY A 11 1.36 14.94 -2.81
C GLY A 11 1.96 15.11 -1.41
N CYS A 12 1.76 16.27 -0.79
CA CYS A 12 2.21 16.55 0.58
C CYS A 12 1.56 15.59 1.61
N MET A 13 0.27 15.27 1.43
CA MET A 13 -0.43 14.32 2.30
C MET A 13 0.14 12.90 2.16
N LYS A 14 0.34 12.41 0.93
CA LYS A 14 0.94 11.09 0.66
C LYS A 14 2.32 10.97 1.29
N GLU A 15 3.15 12.01 1.19
CA GLU A 15 4.51 11.97 1.72
C GLU A 15 4.54 11.88 3.26
N ARG A 16 3.70 12.65 3.95
CA ARG A 16 3.53 12.56 5.41
C ARG A 16 3.01 11.20 5.85
N LEU A 17 2.04 10.66 5.09
CA LEU A 17 1.48 9.35 5.36
C LEU A 17 2.52 8.25 5.19
N LEU A 18 3.30 8.31 4.10
CA LEU A 18 4.39 7.38 3.83
C LEU A 18 5.48 7.44 4.90
N GLN A 19 5.83 8.64 5.38
CA GLN A 19 6.75 8.80 6.50
C GLN A 19 6.21 8.11 7.77
N THR A 20 4.92 8.26 8.05
CA THR A 20 4.25 7.60 9.20
C THR A 20 4.28 6.08 9.06
N ILE A 21 4.02 5.55 7.85
CA ILE A 21 4.09 4.12 7.54
C ILE A 21 5.50 3.60 7.80
N ARG A 22 6.52 4.26 7.24
CA ARG A 22 7.93 3.87 7.42
C ARG A 22 8.33 3.85 8.88
N GLN A 23 7.98 4.89 9.65
CA GLN A 23 8.28 4.97 11.08
C GLN A 23 7.64 3.84 11.88
N ARG A 24 6.36 3.53 11.62
CA ARG A 24 5.65 2.46 12.34
C ARG A 24 6.11 1.07 11.94
N CYS A 25 6.42 0.86 10.67
CA CYS A 25 7.00 -0.38 10.18
C CYS A 25 8.37 -0.64 10.84
N ALA A 26 9.27 0.35 10.84
CA ALA A 26 10.57 0.27 11.51
C ALA A 26 10.44 0.04 13.04
N GLY A 27 9.44 0.67 13.66
CA GLY A 27 9.10 0.47 15.07
C GLY A 27 8.36 -0.83 15.38
N ARG A 28 8.14 -1.72 14.40
CA ARG A 28 7.37 -2.98 14.52
C ARG A 28 5.94 -2.79 15.06
N LYS A 29 5.35 -1.63 14.81
CA LYS A 29 3.96 -1.29 15.19
C LYS A 29 3.00 -1.69 14.08
N MET A 30 2.88 -2.99 13.86
CA MET A 30 2.07 -3.58 12.79
C MET A 30 1.14 -4.65 13.38
N GLN A 31 -0.11 -4.61 12.95
CA GLN A 31 -1.18 -5.52 13.34
C GLN A 31 -1.72 -6.20 12.08
N TRP A 32 -2.01 -7.48 12.14
CA TRP A 32 -2.61 -8.25 11.05
C TRP A 32 -3.47 -9.36 11.60
N THR A 33 -4.38 -9.87 10.77
CA THR A 33 -5.22 -11.02 11.12
C THR A 33 -4.58 -12.33 10.66
N ASN A 34 -5.00 -13.45 11.25
CA ASN A 34 -4.62 -14.78 10.74
C ASN A 34 -5.07 -14.99 9.29
N HIS A 35 -6.18 -14.37 8.88
CA HIS A 35 -6.65 -14.42 7.49
C HIS A 35 -5.64 -13.77 6.54
N MET A 36 -5.12 -12.59 6.89
CA MET A 36 -4.07 -11.93 6.11
C MET A 36 -2.82 -12.81 6.01
N MET A 37 -2.38 -13.39 7.13
CA MET A 37 -1.20 -14.26 7.16
C MET A 37 -1.35 -15.45 6.21
N PHE A 38 -2.48 -16.15 6.30
CA PHE A 38 -2.76 -17.29 5.43
C PHE A 38 -2.75 -16.90 3.94
N ARG A 39 -3.35 -15.75 3.60
CA ARG A 39 -3.42 -15.25 2.22
C ARG A 39 -2.05 -14.92 1.64
N ILE A 40 -1.17 -14.26 2.39
CA ILE A 40 0.17 -13.94 1.89
C ILE A 40 1.05 -15.19 1.75
N MET A 41 0.91 -16.16 2.66
CA MET A 41 1.63 -17.43 2.58
C MET A 41 1.20 -18.23 1.34
N GLN A 42 -0.11 -18.31 1.05
CA GLN A 42 -0.60 -18.96 -0.18
C GLN A 42 -0.08 -18.29 -1.47
N ARG A 43 0.26 -17.00 -1.40
CA ARG A 43 0.82 -16.24 -2.51
C ARG A 43 2.34 -16.27 -2.54
N GLY A 44 3.01 -16.95 -1.60
CA GLY A 44 4.47 -16.91 -1.49
C GLY A 44 5.00 -15.48 -1.26
N ILE A 45 4.32 -14.73 -0.39
CA ILE A 45 4.73 -13.39 0.06
C ILE A 45 5.01 -13.49 1.56
N SER A 46 6.21 -13.09 1.98
CA SER A 46 6.61 -13.11 3.39
C SER A 46 6.28 -11.79 4.10
N LEU A 47 6.24 -11.79 5.44
CA LEU A 47 6.18 -10.54 6.21
C LEU A 47 7.41 -9.66 6.00
N ALA A 48 8.56 -10.25 5.67
CA ALA A 48 9.78 -9.50 5.35
C ALA A 48 9.59 -8.71 4.05
N ASP A 49 8.99 -9.33 3.02
CA ASP A 49 8.64 -8.65 1.76
C ASP A 49 7.67 -7.50 2.01
N VAL A 50 6.62 -7.74 2.80
CA VAL A 50 5.65 -6.70 3.17
C VAL A 50 6.33 -5.54 3.90
N SER A 51 7.19 -5.85 4.88
CA SER A 51 7.92 -4.84 5.65
C SER A 51 8.91 -4.06 4.78
N HIS A 52 9.53 -4.72 3.79
CA HIS A 52 10.42 -4.10 2.83
C HIS A 52 9.66 -3.11 1.96
N VAL A 53 8.54 -3.53 1.36
CA VAL A 53 7.68 -2.67 0.52
C VAL A 53 7.16 -1.47 1.29
N LEU A 54 6.73 -1.63 2.55
CA LEU A 54 6.29 -0.50 3.37
C LEU A 54 7.43 0.49 3.69
N GLN A 55 8.68 0.03 3.67
CA GLN A 55 9.85 0.87 3.93
C GLN A 55 10.38 1.57 2.67
N THR A 56 10.39 0.90 1.52
CA THR A 56 11.03 1.38 0.30
C THR A 56 10.04 1.84 -0.77
N GLY A 57 8.80 1.37 -0.71
CA GLY A 57 7.75 1.63 -1.70
C GLY A 57 7.14 3.03 -1.62
N GLU A 58 6.11 3.21 -2.43
CA GLU A 58 5.35 4.45 -2.60
C GLU A 58 3.84 4.21 -2.56
N ILE A 59 3.08 5.21 -2.11
CA ILE A 59 1.61 5.15 -2.08
C ILE A 59 1.07 5.47 -3.47
N ILE A 60 0.39 4.50 -4.08
CA ILE A 60 -0.20 4.64 -5.42
C ILE A 60 -1.70 4.94 -5.38
N GLU A 61 -2.43 4.41 -4.38
CA GLU A 61 -3.85 4.72 -4.15
C GLU A 61 -4.12 4.98 -2.66
N MET A 62 -5.10 5.85 -2.38
CA MET A 62 -5.57 6.16 -1.02
C MET A 62 -7.07 5.89 -0.92
N TYR A 63 -7.48 5.25 0.16
CA TYR A 63 -8.87 4.92 0.46
C TYR A 63 -9.26 5.56 1.81
N PRO A 64 -9.51 6.88 1.84
CA PRO A 64 -9.80 7.60 3.08
C PRO A 64 -11.14 7.20 3.72
N THR A 65 -12.02 6.56 2.95
CA THR A 65 -13.35 6.12 3.39
C THR A 65 -13.36 4.71 3.97
N ASP A 66 -12.23 4.00 3.96
CA ASP A 66 -12.14 2.65 4.50
C ASP A 66 -12.35 2.61 6.02
N TYR A 67 -12.94 1.52 6.49
CA TYR A 67 -13.25 1.26 7.89
C TYR A 67 -12.46 0.04 8.39
N PRO A 68 -11.90 0.05 9.63
CA PRO A 68 -12.05 1.07 10.69
C PRO A 68 -11.12 2.27 10.57
N TYR A 69 -10.11 2.21 9.70
CA TYR A 69 -9.14 3.29 9.51
C TYR A 69 -8.92 3.54 8.01
N PRO A 70 -8.65 4.80 7.62
CA PRO A 70 -8.20 5.13 6.28
C PRO A 70 -7.07 4.21 5.84
N SER A 71 -7.21 3.64 4.65
CA SER A 71 -6.25 2.71 4.10
C SER A 71 -5.55 3.27 2.85
N CYS A 72 -4.44 2.66 2.48
CA CYS A 72 -3.68 3.04 1.30
C CYS A 72 -3.05 1.79 0.67
N LEU A 73 -2.82 1.89 -0.64
CA LEU A 73 -2.13 0.90 -1.44
C LEU A 73 -0.70 1.36 -1.65
N VAL A 74 0.25 0.61 -1.09
CA VAL A 74 1.68 0.81 -1.26
C VAL A 74 2.18 -0.17 -2.31
N SER A 75 2.85 0.34 -3.34
CA SER A 75 3.53 -0.46 -4.36
C SER A 75 5.04 -0.38 -4.14
N GLY A 76 5.72 -1.51 -4.30
CA GLY A 76 7.16 -1.60 -4.16
C GLY A 76 7.73 -2.90 -4.69
N TYR A 77 9.05 -2.93 -4.84
CA TYR A 77 9.79 -4.04 -5.41
C TYR A 77 10.56 -4.77 -4.30
N VAL A 78 10.64 -6.10 -4.40
CA VAL A 78 11.50 -6.93 -3.53
C VAL A 78 12.76 -7.39 -4.29
N GLU A 79 13.68 -8.09 -3.61
CA GLU A 79 15.03 -8.43 -4.11
C GLU A 79 15.07 -9.12 -5.50
N ASN A 80 13.97 -9.76 -5.93
CA ASN A 80 13.84 -10.37 -7.26
C ASN A 80 13.14 -9.49 -8.31
N HIS A 81 13.10 -8.17 -8.11
CA HIS A 81 12.34 -7.21 -8.93
C HIS A 81 10.84 -7.54 -9.08
N ALA A 82 10.31 -8.38 -8.19
CA ALA A 82 8.89 -8.67 -8.18
C ALA A 82 8.14 -7.51 -7.50
N CYS A 83 7.23 -6.89 -8.24
CA CYS A 83 6.34 -5.88 -7.69
C CYS A 83 5.34 -6.54 -6.72
N ILE A 84 5.15 -5.92 -5.56
CA ILE A 84 4.19 -6.33 -4.54
C ILE A 84 3.39 -5.11 -4.12
N HIS A 85 2.08 -5.31 -4.06
CA HIS A 85 1.09 -4.41 -3.53
C HIS A 85 0.77 -4.77 -2.09
N VAL A 86 0.84 -3.80 -1.20
CA VAL A 86 0.47 -3.91 0.21
C VAL A 86 -0.66 -2.94 0.50
N VAL A 87 -1.78 -3.46 0.99
CA VAL A 87 -2.88 -2.63 1.50
C VAL A 87 -2.72 -2.52 3.01
N CYS A 88 -2.52 -1.30 3.51
CA CYS A 88 -2.41 -1.04 4.93
C CYS A 88 -3.28 0.15 5.38
N GLY A 89 -3.95 -0.01 6.52
CA GLY A 89 -4.66 1.02 7.25
C GLY A 89 -3.73 1.72 8.24
N VAL A 90 -3.86 3.03 8.36
CA VAL A 90 -3.05 3.83 9.29
C VAL A 90 -3.91 4.21 10.49
N GLY A 91 -3.79 3.44 11.58
CA GLY A 91 -4.51 3.71 12.83
C GLY A 91 -3.90 4.86 13.64
N PRO A 92 -4.32 5.08 14.89
CA PRO A 92 -3.71 6.11 15.76
C PRO A 92 -2.27 5.78 16.16
N CYS A 93 -1.98 4.51 16.45
CA CYS A 93 -0.67 4.05 16.95
C CYS A 93 0.04 3.06 16.03
N ASP A 94 -0.73 2.21 15.34
CA ASP A 94 -0.22 1.05 14.61
C ASP A 94 -0.65 1.08 13.14
N LEU A 95 0.04 0.29 12.32
CA LEU A 95 -0.40 -0.05 10.97
C LEU A 95 -1.24 -1.31 11.01
N HIS A 96 -2.36 -1.31 10.32
CA HIS A 96 -3.22 -2.48 10.15
C HIS A 96 -2.96 -3.04 8.75
N LEU A 97 -2.34 -4.21 8.64
CA LEU A 97 -2.09 -4.86 7.36
C LEU A 97 -3.36 -5.61 6.93
N ILE A 98 -3.94 -5.20 5.81
CA ILE A 98 -5.18 -5.80 5.28
C ILE A 98 -4.82 -6.98 4.38
N THR A 99 -3.96 -6.76 3.39
CA THR A 99 -3.51 -7.82 2.47
C THR A 99 -2.24 -7.43 1.73
N ALA A 100 -1.55 -8.40 1.15
CA ALA A 100 -0.50 -8.17 0.16
C ALA A 100 -0.67 -9.13 -1.04
N TYR A 101 -0.40 -8.64 -2.25
CA TYR A 101 -0.57 -9.38 -3.50
C TYR A 101 0.41 -8.88 -4.56
N ARG A 102 0.58 -9.63 -5.66
CA ARG A 102 1.31 -9.15 -6.84
C ARG A 102 0.32 -8.48 -7.80
N PRO A 103 0.65 -7.33 -8.41
CA PRO A 103 -0.22 -6.69 -9.37
C PRO A 103 -0.55 -7.64 -10.51
N ASP A 104 -1.83 -7.69 -10.86
CA ASP A 104 -2.35 -8.45 -11.99
C ASP A 104 -2.14 -7.63 -13.28
N PRO A 105 -1.42 -8.14 -14.29
CA PRO A 105 -1.17 -7.41 -15.54
C PRO A 105 -2.46 -7.09 -16.32
N GLU A 106 -3.59 -7.76 -16.05
CA GLU A 106 -4.88 -7.38 -16.64
C GLU A 106 -5.45 -6.10 -16.02
N GLN A 107 -5.14 -5.84 -14.74
CA GLN A 107 -5.67 -4.72 -13.96
C GLN A 107 -4.68 -3.57 -13.79
N TRP A 108 -3.39 -3.81 -13.97
CA TRP A 108 -2.31 -2.87 -13.71
C TRP A 108 -1.39 -2.73 -14.92
N ASP A 109 -0.73 -1.59 -15.04
CA ASP A 109 0.37 -1.38 -15.98
C ASP A 109 1.60 -2.25 -15.65
N ASP A 110 2.57 -2.27 -16.55
CA ASP A 110 3.77 -3.12 -16.42
C ASP A 110 4.60 -2.78 -15.17
N ASP A 111 4.56 -1.52 -14.73
CA ASP A 111 5.21 -1.04 -13.50
C ASP A 111 4.40 -1.33 -12.22
N GLY A 112 3.14 -1.77 -12.33
CA GLY A 112 2.27 -2.03 -11.19
C GLY A 112 1.98 -0.76 -10.37
N LYS A 113 1.80 0.38 -11.02
CA LYS A 113 1.54 1.67 -10.36
C LYS A 113 0.23 2.31 -10.78
N ILE A 114 -0.23 2.02 -12.00
CA ILE A 114 -1.41 2.63 -12.60
C ILE A 114 -2.43 1.52 -12.85
N ARG A 115 -3.61 1.67 -12.23
CA ARG A 115 -4.75 0.78 -12.49
C ARG A 115 -5.30 1.07 -13.89
N LYS A 116 -5.47 0.03 -14.70
CA LYS A 116 -6.10 0.09 -16.01
C LYS A 116 -7.60 0.31 -15.82
N GLU A 117 -8.18 1.29 -16.52
CA GLU A 117 -9.64 1.39 -16.63
C GLU A 117 -10.15 0.24 -17.50
N ILE A 118 -10.77 -0.76 -16.86
CA ILE A 118 -11.48 -1.81 -17.58
C ILE A 118 -12.81 -1.20 -18.03
N SER A 119 -12.85 -0.65 -19.25
CA SER A 119 -14.12 -0.28 -19.89
C SER A 119 -14.98 -1.55 -20.01
N SER A 120 -16.06 -1.61 -19.23
CA SER A 120 -17.07 -2.67 -19.29
C SER A 120 -18.22 -2.26 -20.20
#